data_AF-A0A258D0V0-F1
#
_entry.id   AF-A0A258D0V0-F1
#
_cell.length_a   1.000
_cell.length_b   1.000
_cell.length_c   1.000
_cell.angle_alpha   90.00
_cell.angle_beta   90.00
_cell.angle_gamma   90.00
#
_symmetry.space_group_name_H-M   'P 1'
#
loop_
_entity.id
_entity.type
_entity.pdbx_description
1 polymer ?
#
loop_
_entity_poly.entity_id
_entity_poly.type
_entity_poly.pdbx_seq_one_letter_code
_entity_poly.pdbx_strand_id
1 'polypeptide(L)' 'MLKIAGAITRLNLWIASIAAWLIVPMFVLLMADVIMRYVVGSAEIWTAEFAQLIFGVYAVICGGYLLAERAHVNVDI' A
#
# COMPACT_ATOMS: atom_id res chain seq x y z
N MET A 1 -27.09 10.75 -9.90
CA MET A 1 -25.77 10.30 -10.41
C MET A 1 -24.61 10.93 -9.63
N LEU A 2 -24.52 12.27 -9.52
CA LEU A 2 -23.46 12.96 -8.77
C LEU A 2 -23.34 12.56 -7.28
N LYS A 3 -24.46 12.31 -6.59
CA LYS A 3 -24.45 11.90 -5.17
C LYS A 3 -23.74 10.55 -4.93
N ILE A 4 -23.92 9.60 -5.86
CA ILE A 4 -23.28 8.28 -5.79
C ILE A 4 -21.78 8.41 -6.05
N ALA A 5 -21.40 9.15 -7.09
CA ALA A 5 -20.00 9.41 -7.39
C ALA A 5 -19.28 10.05 -6.19
N GLY A 6 -19.88 11.09 -5.58
CA GLY A 6 -19.31 11.72 -4.38
C GLY A 6 -19.26 10.82 -3.15
N ALA A 7 -20.15 9.83 -3.03
CA ALA A 7 -20.06 8.81 -1.98
C ALA A 7 -18.88 7.86 -2.23
N ILE A 8 -18.69 7.41 -3.48
CA ILE A 8 -17.56 6.56 -3.87
C ILE A 8 -16.22 7.28 -3.65
N THR A 9 -16.12 8.56 -4.02
CA THR A 9 -14.91 9.36 -3.77
C THR A 9 -14.57 9.41 -2.28
N ARG A 10 -15.55 9.69 -1.41
CA ARG A 10 -15.35 9.71 0.05
C ARG A 10 -14.95 8.35 0.60
N LEU A 11 -15.55 7.27 0.07
CA LEU A 11 -15.18 5.91 0.44
C LEU A 11 -13.72 5.61 0.08
N ASN A 12 -13.28 5.96 -1.13
CA ASN A 12 -11.89 5.77 -1.55
C ASN A 12 -10.91 6.53 -0.64
N LEU A 13 -11.20 7.78 -0.30
CA LEU A 13 -10.36 8.57 0.61
C LEU A 13 -10.27 7.93 2.01
N TRP A 14 -11.40 7.41 2.52
CA TRP A 14 -11.43 6.75 3.83
C TRP A 14 -10.66 5.43 3.83
N ILE A 15 -10.87 4.58 2.81
CA ILE A 15 -10.13 3.32 2.65
C ILE A 15 -8.63 3.61 2.53
N ALA A 16 -8.24 4.62 1.74
CA ALA A 16 -6.84 4.99 1.56
C ALA A 16 -6.18 5.45 2.87
N SER A 17 -6.90 6.22 3.69
CA SER A 17 -6.39 6.68 5.00
C SER A 17 -6.09 5.51 5.95
N ILE A 18 -6.93 4.46 5.92
CA ILE A 18 -6.69 3.25 6.72
C ILE A 18 -5.57 2.41 6.09
N ALA A 19 -5.63 2.18 4.78
CA ALA A 19 -4.65 1.36 4.06
C ALA A 19 -3.24 1.97 4.07
N ALA A 20 -3.12 3.30 4.21
CA ALA A 20 -1.84 4.00 4.35
C ALA A 20 -0.99 3.40 5.48
N TRP A 21 -1.61 2.92 6.55
CA TRP A 21 -0.92 2.31 7.69
C TRP A 21 -0.26 0.97 7.39
N LEU A 22 -0.61 0.29 6.28
CA LEU A 22 0.03 -0.97 5.87
C LEU A 22 1.53 -0.81 5.58
N ILE A 23 2.00 0.42 5.33
CA ILE A 23 3.43 0.69 5.17
C ILE A 23 4.23 0.38 6.45
N VAL A 24 3.62 0.53 7.63
CA VAL A 24 4.29 0.30 8.91
C VAL A 24 4.64 -1.18 9.12
N PRO A 25 3.70 -2.14 9.05
CA PRO A 25 4.05 -3.56 9.18
C PRO A 25 4.99 -4.03 8.05
N MET A 26 4.83 -3.54 6.82
CA MET A 26 5.79 -3.82 5.75
C MET A 26 7.21 -3.36 6.11
N PHE A 27 7.36 -2.12 6.59
CA PHE A 27 8.65 -1.59 7.01
C PHE A 27 9.25 -2.41 8.15
N VAL A 28 8.45 -2.78 9.15
CA VAL A 28 8.89 -3.61 10.28
C VAL A 28 9.36 -4.99 9.79
N LEU A 29 8.64 -5.64 8.88
CA LEU A 29 9.03 -6.93 8.31
C LEU A 29 10.36 -6.84 7.56
N LEU A 30 10.52 -5.84 6.70
CA LEU A 30 11.75 -5.65 5.93
C LEU A 30 12.93 -5.28 6.84
N MET A 31 12.71 -4.45 7.85
CA MET A 31 13.74 -4.08 8.81
C MET A 31 14.15 -5.27 9.68
N ALA A 32 13.19 -6.09 10.12
CA ALA A 32 13.46 -7.33 10.83
C ALA A 32 14.29 -8.28 9.97
N ASP A 33 13.98 -8.41 8.68
CA ASP A 33 14.76 -9.23 7.76
C ASP A 33 16.22 -8.76 7.65
N VAL A 34 16.43 -7.45 7.52
CA VAL A 34 17.76 -6.84 7.50
C VAL A 34 18.51 -7.13 8.80
N ILE A 35 17.89 -6.91 9.96
CA ILE A 35 18.50 -7.16 11.27
C ILE A 35 18.87 -8.64 11.41
N MET A 36 17.98 -9.56 11.05
CA MET A 36 18.22 -11.00 11.16
C MET A 36 19.39 -11.47 10.30
N ARG A 37 19.54 -10.94 9.09
CA ARG A 37 20.71 -11.22 8.24
C ARG A 37 22.02 -10.83 8.91
N TYR A 38 22.06 -9.73 9.65
CA TYR A 38 23.28 -9.27 10.33
C TYR A 38 23.52 -9.96 11.68
N VAL A 39 22.47 -10.28 12.43
CA VAL A 39 22.59 -10.85 13.80
C VAL A 39 22.66 -12.38 13.78
N VAL A 40 21.82 -13.02 12.97
CA VAL A 40 21.66 -14.48 12.91
C VAL A 40 22.37 -15.08 11.70
N GLY A 41 22.67 -14.27 10.67
CA GLY A 41 23.30 -14.72 9.43
C GLY A 41 22.32 -15.27 8.40
N SER A 42 21.02 -15.26 8.69
CA SER A 42 19.96 -15.68 7.77
C SER A 42 18.71 -14.82 7.94
N ALA A 43 17.96 -14.70 6.84
CA ALA A 43 16.65 -14.09 6.78
C ALA A 43 15.56 -15.13 7.09
N GLU A 44 14.37 -14.67 7.49
CA GLU A 44 13.19 -15.52 7.56
C GLU A 44 12.61 -15.72 6.16
N ILE A 45 12.21 -16.95 5.81
CA ILE A 45 11.83 -17.29 4.43
C ILE A 45 10.52 -16.60 4.00
N TRP A 46 9.62 -16.34 4.94
CA TRP A 46 8.25 -15.89 4.65
C TRP A 46 8.08 -14.36 4.69
N THR A 47 9.00 -13.61 5.30
CA THR A 47 8.88 -12.15 5.50
C THR A 47 8.81 -11.40 4.17
N ALA A 48 9.62 -11.80 3.20
CA ALA A 48 9.65 -11.22 1.86
C ALA A 48 8.34 -11.47 1.09
N GLU A 49 7.86 -12.72 1.08
CA GLU A 49 6.59 -13.07 0.42
C GLU A 49 5.41 -12.35 1.07
N PHE A 50 5.39 -12.28 2.40
CA PHE A 50 4.33 -11.59 3.12
C PHE A 50 4.34 -10.07 2.89
N ALA A 51 5.51 -9.43 2.89
CA ALA A 51 5.65 -8.02 2.54
C ALA A 51 5.18 -7.74 1.10
N GLN A 52 5.47 -8.64 0.16
CA GLN A 52 5.00 -8.53 -1.23
C GLN A 52 3.48 -8.64 -1.35
N LEU A 53 2.84 -9.54 -0.60
CA LEU A 53 1.38 -9.67 -0.58
C LEU A 53 0.71 -8.40 0.00
N ILE A 54 1.25 -7.86 1.09
CA ILE A 54 0.76 -6.59 1.66
C ILE A 54 0.94 -5.46 0.64
N PHE A 55 2.10 -5.39 -0.03
CA PHE A 55 2.36 -4.39 -1.06
C PHE A 55 1.39 -4.51 -2.25
N GLY A 56 1.03 -5.73 -2.66
CA GLY A 56 0.05 -5.95 -3.73
C GLY A 56 -1.31 -5.35 -3.39
N VAL A 57 -1.81 -5.57 -2.17
CA VAL A 57 -3.06 -4.96 -1.68
C VAL A 57 -2.92 -3.44 -1.63
N TYR A 58 -1.79 -2.95 -1.08
CA TYR A 58 -1.50 -1.52 -0.96
C TYR A 58 -1.52 -0.82 -2.34
N ALA A 59 -0.87 -1.40 -3.34
CA ALA A 59 -0.78 -0.85 -4.69
C ALA A 59 -2.14 -0.75 -5.39
N VAL A 60 -2.98 -1.79 -5.26
CA VAL A 60 -4.32 -1.81 -5.88
C VAL A 60 -5.23 -0.75 -5.25
N ILE A 61 -5.24 -0.64 -3.91
CA ILE A 61 -6.05 0.38 -3.21
C ILE A 61 -5.63 1.80 -3.60
N CYS A 62 -4.33 2.02 -3.82
CA CYS A 62 -3.78 3.31 -4.20
C CYS A 62 -4.40 3.86 -5.50
N GLY A 63 -4.81 2.99 -6.43
CA GLY A 63 -5.49 3.41 -7.67
C GLY A 63 -6.79 4.19 -7.43
N GLY A 64 -7.61 3.76 -6.46
CA GLY A 64 -8.85 4.47 -6.11
C GLY A 64 -8.61 5.84 -5.47
N TYR A 65 -7.53 5.96 -4.70
CA TYR A 65 -7.09 7.22 -4.11
C TYR A 65 -6.54 8.20 -5.17
N LEU A 66 -5.65 7.73 -6.04
CA LEU A 66 -5.09 8.52 -7.14
C LEU A 66 -6.18 9.07 -8.07
N LEU A 67 -7.22 8.28 -8.33
CA LEU A 67 -8.37 8.74 -9.10
C LEU A 67 -9.14 9.86 -8.39
N ALA A 68 -9.32 9.75 -7.06
CA ALA A 68 -9.99 10.78 -6.26
C ALA A 68 -9.22 12.10 -6.24
N GLU A 69 -7.88 12.03 -6.18
CA GLU A 69 -6.98 13.20 -6.16
C GLU A 69 -6.57 13.68 -7.55
N ARG A 70 -7.01 13.01 -8.63
CA ARG A 70 -6.59 13.27 -10.02
C ARG A 70 -5.07 13.24 -10.21
N ALA A 71 -4.39 12.38 -9.45
CA ALA A 71 -2.93 12.27 -9.42
C ALA A 71 -2.37 11.19 -10.37
N HIS A 72 -3.19 10.67 -11.29
CA HIS A 72 -2.70 9.80 -12.34
C HIS A 72 -1.75 10.56 -13.28
N VAL A 73 -0.71 9.87 -13.73
CA VAL A 73 0.17 10.40 -14.79
C VAL A 73 -0.67 10.53 -16.06
N ASN A 74 -0.94 11.77 -16.47
CA ASN A 74 -1.63 12.06 -17.72
C ASN A 74 -0.58 12.23 -18.81
N VAL A 75 -0.75 11.53 -19.93
CA VAL A 75 -0.04 11.84 -21.16
C VAL A 75 -0.92 12.83 -21.90
N ASP A 76 -0.45 14.07 -22.05
CA ASP A 76 -1.05 15.01 -22.98
C ASP A 76 -0.80 14.48 -24.39
N ILE A 77 -1.85 13.94 -25.02
CA ILE A 77 -1.85 13.55 -26.44
C ILE A 77 -2.21 14.77 -27.28
#